data_AF-Q13R89-F1
#
_entry.id   AF-Q13R89-F1
#
_cell.length_a   1.000
_cell.length_b   1.000
_cell.length_c   1.000
_cell.angle_alpha   90.00
_cell.angle_beta   90.00
_cell.angle_gamma   90.00
#
_symmetry.space_group_name_H-M   'P 1'
#
loop_
_entity.id
_entity.type
_entity.pdbx_description
1 polymer ?
#
loop_
_entity_poly.entity_id
_entity_poly.type
_entity_poly.pdbx_seq_one_letter_code
_entity_poly.pdbx_strand_id
1 'polypeptide(L)'
;MKFARARYLIGAWLLFVMTQAAVAVSPIHYLTTAMSGSDLPRYTKLPLFAPHRKDFTCVYQEQHLPPVDPQAELWFQQALASELDPNIYWEDKDWRKIYQLYQQAAERNHWKAMLNLAALILSGYPVPVRDPEMAIRWVEKAMQLEVPDAWDTMGVYHMKGIVKGGDATSAYAFFQKAADMGSPSAQSFLGAALDAGWDNPGSGFWANLPVGVKMLECAVGQGYGDAAHELGFVYARPNTPEARLRALRVLHDGVKLGSGQCANYLGSQFRGMDLTEGENLAGYIDKARADRYTKLSDILKWYEGTLKLPNLDKVLPLPPAPLPKWDGDVQTLIDAAKAVTPPPTSPAHPSQSEPHAALTKAGLLRQLADRPEPLRCNGGLKCPQSGIWEARVAAAHPLAALYNRWDRQAFVEKEASFPDPRQQHLDISAHDVRWTWLGSPNQLRVADVYDIAL
;
A
#
# COMPACT_ATOMS: atom_id res chain seq x y z
N MET A 1 -0.40 7.45 1.49
CA MET A 1 0.47 7.36 0.29
C MET A 1 0.21 8.47 -0.74
N LYS A 2 -0.96 9.12 -0.77
CA LYS A 2 -1.20 10.35 -1.56
C LYS A 2 -0.30 11.56 -1.24
N PHE A 3 0.14 11.72 0.01
CA PHE A 3 0.93 12.89 0.43
C PHE A 3 2.38 12.89 -0.04
N ALA A 4 2.95 11.72 -0.36
CA ALA A 4 4.32 11.62 -0.85
C ALA A 4 4.53 12.34 -2.20
N ARG A 5 3.50 12.39 -3.06
CA ARG A 5 3.57 13.04 -4.38
C ARG A 5 3.27 14.53 -4.39
N ALA A 6 2.61 15.07 -3.38
CA ALA A 6 2.22 16.48 -3.37
C ALA A 6 3.37 17.46 -3.01
N ARG A 7 4.63 16.99 -3.06
CA ARG A 7 5.85 17.77 -2.83
C ARG A 7 6.53 18.27 -4.12
N TYR A 8 6.21 17.71 -5.29
CA TYR A 8 6.92 17.98 -6.55
C TYR A 8 6.25 18.99 -7.50
N LEU A 9 5.26 19.75 -7.02
CA LEU A 9 4.66 20.85 -7.78
C LEU A 9 4.77 22.15 -6.98
N ILE A 10 5.94 22.79 -7.04
CA ILE A 10 6.10 24.20 -6.69
C ILE A 10 5.97 24.98 -8.00
N GLY A 11 4.83 25.64 -8.19
CA GLY A 11 4.59 26.49 -9.35
C GLY A 11 3.16 27.05 -9.41
N ALA A 12 3.05 28.34 -9.12
CA ALA A 12 1.90 29.25 -9.34
C ALA A 12 0.75 29.28 -8.30
N TRP A 13 0.56 30.51 -7.81
CA TRP A 13 -0.43 31.00 -6.84
C TRP A 13 -1.85 31.12 -7.42
N LEU A 14 -2.90 31.05 -6.58
CA LEU A 14 -3.79 32.20 -6.26
C LEU A 14 -4.93 31.87 -5.27
N LEU A 15 -5.18 32.90 -4.44
CA LEU A 15 -6.19 33.15 -3.40
C LEU A 15 -7.61 32.61 -3.63
N PHE A 16 -8.24 32.09 -2.57
CA PHE A 16 -9.70 32.14 -2.40
C PHE A 16 -10.09 32.58 -0.99
N VAL A 17 -10.96 33.60 -0.94
CA VAL A 17 -11.58 34.19 0.25
C VAL A 17 -12.68 33.25 0.75
N MET A 18 -12.68 32.93 2.05
CA MET A 18 -13.74 32.16 2.71
C MET A 18 -14.82 33.08 3.26
N THR A 19 -16.08 32.82 2.90
CA THR A 19 -17.26 33.29 3.63
C THR A 19 -17.74 32.19 4.57
N GLN A 20 -17.85 32.51 5.86
CA GLN A 20 -18.37 31.62 6.90
C GLN A 20 -19.89 31.48 6.79
N ALA A 21 -20.38 30.24 6.93
CA ALA A 21 -21.73 29.98 7.41
C ALA A 21 -21.65 28.88 8.47
N ALA A 22 -22.06 29.23 9.69
CA ALA A 22 -22.10 28.33 10.84
C ALA A 22 -23.33 27.43 10.76
N VAL A 23 -23.18 26.12 10.98
CA VAL A 23 -24.29 25.23 11.33
C VAL A 23 -23.87 24.25 12.44
N ALA A 24 -24.76 24.19 13.42
CA ALA A 24 -24.88 23.42 14.66
C ALA A 24 -24.10 22.10 14.84
N VAL A 25 -23.53 21.96 16.05
CA VAL A 25 -22.84 20.80 16.61
C VAL A 25 -23.84 19.84 17.28
N SER A 26 -23.58 18.53 17.22
CA SER A 26 -24.10 17.52 18.16
C SER A 26 -22.94 16.66 18.71
N PRO A 27 -23.04 16.11 19.93
CA PRO A 27 -21.92 16.07 20.86
C PRO A 27 -21.17 14.74 20.86
N ILE A 28 -19.85 14.81 20.70
CA ILE A 28 -18.93 13.73 21.07
C ILE A 28 -18.56 13.95 22.54
N HIS A 29 -19.06 13.12 23.44
CA HIS A 29 -18.54 13.04 24.80
C HIS A 29 -17.35 12.08 24.83
N TYR A 30 -16.14 12.61 24.79
CA TYR A 30 -14.96 11.97 25.36
C TYR A 30 -14.27 12.98 26.27
N LEU A 31 -13.89 12.54 27.45
CA LEU A 31 -13.10 13.28 28.43
C LEU A 31 -11.77 13.70 27.80
N THR A 32 -11.74 14.86 27.17
CA THR A 32 -10.50 15.58 26.84
C THR A 32 -10.14 16.44 28.04
N THR A 33 -9.09 16.07 28.76
CA THR A 33 -8.30 17.06 29.50
C THR A 33 -7.93 18.14 28.48
N ALA A 34 -8.45 19.35 28.65
CA ALA A 34 -8.20 20.45 27.74
C ALA A 34 -6.72 20.80 27.77
N MET A 35 -5.94 20.25 26.83
CA MET A 35 -4.59 20.70 26.60
C MET A 35 -4.67 22.14 26.10
N SER A 36 -3.87 23.02 26.69
CA SER A 36 -3.69 24.39 26.18
C SER A 36 -3.40 24.33 24.69
N GLY A 37 -3.88 25.31 23.90
CA GLY A 37 -3.63 25.35 22.45
C GLY A 37 -2.14 25.32 22.06
N SER A 38 -1.23 25.59 23.02
CA SER A 38 0.23 25.47 22.87
C SER A 38 0.80 24.05 23.01
N ASP A 39 0.02 23.10 23.54
CA ASP A 39 0.53 21.78 23.97
C ASP A 39 0.14 20.65 23.00
N LEU A 40 -0.52 21.01 21.90
CA LEU A 40 -0.91 20.06 20.85
C LEU A 40 0.32 19.55 20.07
N PRO A 41 0.34 18.27 19.63
CA PRO A 41 1.46 17.70 18.88
C PRO A 41 1.87 18.53 17.65
N ARG A 42 0.91 19.17 16.96
CA ARG A 42 1.18 20.04 15.80
C ARG A 42 2.09 21.25 16.11
N TYR A 43 2.20 21.67 17.38
CA TYR A 43 3.04 22.79 17.82
C TYR A 43 4.25 22.35 18.64
N THR A 44 4.62 21.06 18.57
CA THR A 44 5.82 20.52 19.23
C THR A 44 7.04 21.37 18.90
N LYS A 45 7.74 21.84 19.95
CA LYS A 45 8.98 22.61 19.79
C LYS A 45 10.13 21.67 19.42
N LEU A 46 10.51 21.68 18.15
CA LEU A 46 11.60 20.87 17.60
C LEU A 46 12.88 21.70 17.43
N PRO A 47 14.07 21.07 17.50
CA PRO A 47 15.30 21.70 17.04
C PRO A 47 15.16 22.15 15.59
N LEU A 48 15.78 23.30 15.26
CA LEU A 48 15.82 23.77 13.88
C LEU A 48 16.51 22.73 12.98
N PHE A 49 16.12 22.75 11.70
CA PHE A 49 16.76 21.93 10.69
C PHE A 49 18.26 22.24 10.59
N ALA A 50 19.08 21.19 10.59
CA ALA A 50 20.53 21.25 10.56
C ALA A 50 21.07 20.69 9.22
N PRO A 51 21.01 21.48 8.12
CA PRO A 51 21.35 21.00 6.78
C PRO A 51 22.80 20.53 6.65
N HIS A 52 23.73 21.10 7.44
CA HIS A 52 25.15 20.75 7.44
C HIS A 52 25.54 19.82 8.59
N ARG A 53 24.61 19.00 9.08
CA ARG A 53 24.97 17.93 10.03
C ARG A 53 26.10 17.08 9.46
N LYS A 54 27.04 16.70 10.33
CA LYS A 54 28.25 15.95 9.92
C LYS A 54 27.92 14.52 9.46
N ASP A 55 26.87 13.93 10.01
CA ASP A 55 26.49 12.56 9.72
C ASP A 55 24.97 12.34 9.88
N PHE A 56 24.48 11.28 9.24
CA PHE A 56 23.12 10.76 9.35
C PHE A 56 23.17 9.25 9.61
N THR A 57 22.45 8.83 10.65
CA THR A 57 22.27 7.42 10.98
C THR A 57 20.99 6.92 10.33
N CYS A 58 21.11 5.91 9.48
CA CYS A 58 19.95 5.29 8.86
C CYS A 58 19.11 4.55 9.92
N VAL A 59 17.84 4.92 10.00
CA VAL A 59 16.83 4.31 10.87
C VAL A 59 15.68 3.86 9.99
N TYR A 60 15.16 2.65 10.24
CA TYR A 60 14.03 2.12 9.49
C TYR A 60 12.74 2.42 10.25
N GLN A 61 11.74 2.94 9.55
CA GLN A 61 10.43 3.27 10.12
C GLN A 61 9.81 2.07 10.84
N GLU A 62 9.97 0.84 10.32
CA GLU A 62 9.40 -0.38 10.89
C GLU A 62 9.77 -0.61 12.37
N GLN A 63 10.90 -0.08 12.81
CA GLN A 63 11.39 -0.18 14.20
C GLN A 63 10.54 0.63 15.19
N HIS A 64 9.75 1.59 14.70
CA HIS A 64 8.94 2.52 15.50
C HIS A 64 7.44 2.33 15.29
N LEU A 65 7.02 1.45 14.36
CA LEU A 65 5.61 1.33 14.02
C LEU A 65 4.84 0.58 15.12
N PRO A 66 3.65 1.07 15.53
CA PRO A 66 2.78 0.33 16.44
C PRO A 66 2.25 -0.94 15.75
N PRO A 67 1.91 -1.99 16.53
CA PRO A 67 1.23 -3.16 15.99
C PRO A 67 -0.12 -2.76 15.37
N VAL A 68 -0.46 -3.39 14.26
CA VAL A 68 -1.70 -3.12 13.53
C VAL A 68 -2.73 -4.20 13.88
N ASP A 69 -3.93 -3.75 14.25
CA ASP A 69 -5.07 -4.63 14.46
C ASP A 69 -5.47 -5.34 13.14
N PRO A 70 -5.59 -6.69 13.12
CA PRO A 70 -5.87 -7.43 11.88
C PRO A 70 -7.19 -7.05 11.20
N GLN A 71 -8.21 -6.70 11.98
CA GLN A 71 -9.50 -6.27 11.43
C GLN A 71 -9.39 -4.87 10.80
N ALA A 72 -8.62 -3.98 11.43
CA ALA A 72 -8.31 -2.66 10.90
C ALA A 72 -7.48 -2.73 9.61
N GLU A 73 -6.51 -3.65 9.54
CA GLU A 73 -5.73 -3.92 8.31
C GLU A 73 -6.65 -4.38 7.19
N LEU A 74 -7.62 -5.26 7.46
CA LEU A 74 -8.59 -5.71 6.45
C LEU A 74 -9.41 -4.54 5.88
N TRP A 75 -9.94 -3.66 6.75
CA TRP A 75 -10.66 -2.47 6.28
C TRP A 75 -9.78 -1.51 5.50
N PHE A 76 -8.54 -1.30 5.95
CA PHE A 76 -7.56 -0.49 5.24
C PHE A 76 -7.29 -1.05 3.83
N GLN A 77 -7.07 -2.35 3.70
CA GLN A 77 -6.83 -2.99 2.41
C GLN A 77 -8.06 -2.93 1.49
N GLN A 78 -9.27 -3.06 2.04
CA GLN A 78 -10.52 -2.89 1.27
C GLN A 78 -10.69 -1.45 0.77
N ALA A 79 -10.36 -0.46 1.60
CA ALA A 79 -10.38 0.95 1.22
C ALA A 79 -9.35 1.22 0.12
N LEU A 80 -8.13 0.73 0.29
CA LEU A 80 -7.03 0.91 -0.65
C LEU A 80 -7.31 0.25 -2.01
N ALA A 81 -7.87 -0.96 -2.01
CA ALA A 81 -8.25 -1.65 -3.24
C ALA A 81 -9.33 -0.87 -4.02
N SER A 82 -10.34 -0.35 -3.32
CA SER A 82 -11.39 0.50 -3.92
C SER A 82 -10.82 1.83 -4.44
N GLU A 83 -9.90 2.43 -3.68
CA GLU A 83 -9.29 3.72 -4.02
C GLU A 83 -8.32 3.61 -5.20
N LEU A 84 -7.56 2.52 -5.31
CA LEU A 84 -6.52 2.32 -6.31
C LEU A 84 -6.98 1.48 -7.52
N ASP A 85 -8.24 1.07 -7.58
CA ASP A 85 -8.76 0.36 -8.76
C ASP A 85 -8.59 1.23 -10.01
N PRO A 86 -7.76 0.80 -10.99
CA PRO A 86 -7.52 1.56 -12.21
C PRO A 86 -8.68 1.46 -13.20
N ASN A 87 -9.62 0.53 -13.01
CA ASN A 87 -10.76 0.33 -13.90
C ASN A 87 -11.95 1.25 -13.56
N ILE A 88 -11.89 1.92 -12.41
CA ILE A 88 -12.93 2.84 -11.95
C ILE A 88 -12.36 4.25 -11.98
N TYR A 89 -12.98 5.14 -12.76
CA TYR A 89 -12.62 6.54 -12.77
C TYR A 89 -12.88 7.17 -11.40
N TRP A 90 -12.08 8.17 -11.05
CA TRP A 90 -12.14 8.77 -9.72
C TRP A 90 -13.53 9.34 -9.38
N GLU A 91 -14.33 9.79 -10.35
CA GLU A 91 -15.68 10.32 -10.15
C GLU A 91 -16.68 9.24 -9.75
N ASP A 92 -16.49 8.01 -10.22
CA ASP A 92 -17.38 6.87 -10.02
C ASP A 92 -17.05 6.04 -8.77
N LYS A 93 -15.94 6.36 -8.08
CA LYS A 93 -15.55 5.69 -6.85
C LYS A 93 -16.51 6.01 -5.71
N ASP A 94 -16.86 4.99 -4.92
CA ASP A 94 -17.64 5.18 -3.70
C ASP A 94 -16.76 5.78 -2.58
N TRP A 95 -16.51 7.09 -2.68
CA TRP A 95 -15.71 7.85 -1.71
C TRP A 95 -16.29 7.82 -0.30
N ARG A 96 -17.61 7.66 -0.17
CA ARG A 96 -18.26 7.51 1.14
C ARG A 96 -17.85 6.21 1.79
N LYS A 97 -17.89 5.10 1.06
CA LYS A 97 -17.42 3.79 1.55
C LYS A 97 -15.93 3.77 1.83
N ILE A 98 -15.10 4.36 0.95
CA ILE A 98 -13.64 4.47 1.17
C ILE A 98 -13.36 5.25 2.45
N TYR A 99 -14.02 6.40 2.65
CA TYR A 99 -13.91 7.20 3.86
C TYR A 99 -14.30 6.40 5.11
N GLN A 100 -15.43 5.68 5.07
CA GLN A 100 -15.91 4.86 6.20
C GLN A 100 -14.92 3.76 6.57
N LEU A 101 -14.39 3.03 5.58
CA LEU A 101 -13.41 1.97 5.82
C LEU A 101 -12.11 2.53 6.42
N TYR A 102 -11.61 3.66 5.91
CA TYR A 102 -10.45 4.32 6.50
C TYR A 102 -10.71 4.82 7.91
N GLN A 103 -11.90 5.37 8.18
CA GLN A 103 -12.30 5.79 9.52
C GLN A 103 -12.35 4.61 10.49
N GLN A 104 -13.01 3.50 10.13
CA GLN A 104 -13.08 2.29 10.95
C GLN A 104 -11.69 1.75 11.30
N ALA A 105 -10.77 1.74 10.33
CA ALA A 105 -9.39 1.33 10.57
C ALA A 105 -8.63 2.33 11.47
N ALA A 106 -8.75 3.64 11.22
CA ALA A 106 -8.10 4.70 12.00
C ALA A 106 -8.60 4.76 13.46
N GLU A 107 -9.87 4.48 13.70
CA GLU A 107 -10.45 4.37 15.05
C GLU A 107 -9.80 3.24 15.84
N ARG A 108 -9.38 2.16 15.17
CA ARG A 108 -8.62 1.03 15.71
C ARG A 108 -7.10 1.20 15.63
N ASN A 109 -6.64 2.45 15.62
CA ASN A 109 -5.21 2.83 15.63
C ASN A 109 -4.40 2.44 14.39
N HIS A 110 -5.05 2.15 13.26
CA HIS A 110 -4.35 1.86 12.01
C HIS A 110 -3.69 3.12 11.42
N TRP A 111 -2.38 3.26 11.62
CA TRP A 111 -1.65 4.48 11.29
C TRP A 111 -1.73 4.88 9.81
N LYS A 112 -1.61 3.94 8.86
CA LYS A 112 -1.75 4.26 7.42
C LYS A 112 -3.16 4.76 7.09
N ALA A 113 -4.16 4.28 7.82
CA ALA A 113 -5.54 4.67 7.59
C ALA A 113 -5.78 6.08 8.14
N MET A 114 -5.18 6.44 9.28
CA MET A 114 -5.22 7.81 9.78
C MET A 114 -4.62 8.80 8.77
N LEU A 115 -3.44 8.48 8.23
CA LEU A 115 -2.76 9.35 7.26
C LEU A 115 -3.52 9.42 5.92
N ASN A 116 -4.06 8.30 5.43
CA ASN A 116 -4.88 8.29 4.21
C ASN A 116 -6.23 9.00 4.42
N LEU A 117 -6.87 8.83 5.57
CA LEU A 117 -8.11 9.53 5.93
C LEU A 117 -7.89 11.04 6.01
N ALA A 118 -6.80 11.47 6.67
CA ALA A 118 -6.43 12.88 6.72
C ALA A 118 -6.20 13.46 5.31
N ALA A 119 -5.56 12.69 4.42
CA ALA A 119 -5.40 13.06 3.01
C ALA A 119 -6.73 13.21 2.29
N LEU A 120 -7.62 12.25 2.51
CA LEU A 120 -8.93 12.20 1.88
C LEU A 120 -9.82 13.36 2.33
N ILE A 121 -9.79 13.74 3.62
CA ILE A 121 -10.51 14.90 4.16
C ILE A 121 -10.05 16.22 3.52
N LEU A 122 -8.75 16.36 3.28
CA LEU A 122 -8.15 17.54 2.66
C LEU A 122 -8.22 17.55 1.12
N SER A 123 -8.79 16.51 0.52
CA SER A 123 -8.88 16.38 -0.93
C SER A 123 -10.07 17.15 -1.53
N GLY A 124 -10.15 17.13 -2.86
CA GLY A 124 -11.33 17.60 -3.61
C GLY A 124 -12.44 16.56 -3.74
N TYR A 125 -12.24 15.33 -3.28
CA TYR A 125 -13.19 14.23 -3.50
C TYR A 125 -14.48 14.39 -2.68
N PRO A 126 -15.61 13.82 -3.15
CA PRO A 126 -16.91 13.94 -2.49
C PRO A 126 -16.99 13.04 -1.24
N VAL A 127 -16.37 13.50 -0.16
CA VAL A 127 -16.30 12.77 1.12
C VAL A 127 -17.26 13.36 2.16
N PRO A 128 -17.70 12.58 3.17
CA PRO A 128 -18.66 13.05 4.17
C PRO A 128 -18.21 14.27 4.99
N VAL A 129 -16.91 14.45 5.20
CA VAL A 129 -16.35 15.55 6.01
C VAL A 129 -15.14 16.16 5.33
N ARG A 130 -15.12 17.50 5.25
CA ARG A 130 -14.05 18.31 4.63
C ARG A 130 -13.57 19.39 5.61
N ASP A 131 -13.11 18.94 6.78
CA ASP A 131 -12.62 19.80 7.87
C ASP A 131 -11.10 19.61 8.05
N PRO A 132 -10.27 20.63 7.72
CA PRO A 132 -8.84 20.57 7.93
C PRO A 132 -8.44 20.27 9.38
N GLU A 133 -9.19 20.76 10.37
CA GLU A 133 -8.89 20.50 11.78
C GLU A 133 -9.10 19.02 12.16
N MET A 134 -9.98 18.32 11.46
CA MET A 134 -10.11 16.87 11.62
C MET A 134 -8.93 16.10 11.00
N ALA A 135 -8.43 16.54 9.85
CA ALA A 135 -7.27 15.94 9.19
C ALA A 135 -5.99 16.08 10.05
N ILE A 136 -5.62 17.32 10.38
CA ILE A 136 -5.38 17.77 11.75
C ILE A 136 -5.15 16.68 12.82
N ARG A 137 -6.22 16.46 13.58
CA ARG A 137 -6.30 15.54 14.72
C ARG A 137 -5.92 14.09 14.37
N TRP A 138 -6.23 13.60 13.16
CA TRP A 138 -5.82 12.25 12.76
C TRP A 138 -4.30 12.11 12.62
N VAL A 139 -3.62 13.12 12.09
CA VAL A 139 -2.15 13.14 12.02
C VAL A 139 -1.55 13.25 13.42
N GLU A 140 -2.12 14.08 14.30
CA GLU A 140 -1.66 14.17 15.70
C GLU A 140 -1.81 12.86 16.46
N LYS A 141 -2.92 12.15 16.26
CA LYS A 141 -3.12 10.81 16.84
C LYS A 141 -2.04 9.83 16.35
N ALA A 142 -1.67 9.88 15.07
CA ALA A 142 -0.57 9.06 14.55
C ALA A 142 0.80 9.50 15.10
N MET A 143 1.04 10.79 15.32
CA MET A 143 2.27 11.28 15.98
C MET A 143 2.38 10.81 17.43
N GLN A 144 1.26 10.77 18.16
CA GLN A 144 1.20 10.23 19.53
C GLN A 144 1.49 8.72 19.59
N LEU A 145 1.27 8.00 18.49
CA LEU A 145 1.69 6.60 18.31
C LEU A 145 3.13 6.46 17.77
N GLU A 146 3.90 7.55 17.80
CA GLU A 146 5.30 7.60 17.35
C GLU A 146 5.52 7.20 15.88
N VAL A 147 4.49 7.31 15.04
CA VAL A 147 4.56 6.96 13.61
C VAL A 147 5.44 7.98 12.87
N PRO A 148 6.60 7.61 12.29
CA PRO A 148 7.51 8.57 11.65
C PRO A 148 6.86 9.34 10.49
N ASP A 149 6.09 8.66 9.63
CA ASP A 149 5.35 9.31 8.53
C ASP A 149 4.29 10.34 8.99
N ALA A 150 3.84 10.28 10.25
CA ALA A 150 2.94 11.29 10.80
C ALA A 150 3.66 12.62 11.06
N TRP A 151 4.91 12.56 11.53
CA TRP A 151 5.78 13.73 11.66
C TRP A 151 6.10 14.34 10.29
N ASP A 152 6.34 13.50 9.27
CA ASP A 152 6.52 13.97 7.89
C ASP A 152 5.26 14.69 7.39
N THR A 153 4.08 14.07 7.58
CA THR A 153 2.79 14.66 7.19
C THR A 153 2.53 15.98 7.90
N MET A 154 2.86 16.09 9.19
CA MET A 154 2.75 17.34 9.94
C MET A 154 3.68 18.42 9.37
N GLY A 155 4.91 18.07 8.98
CA GLY A 155 5.80 19.00 8.28
C GLY A 155 5.19 19.50 6.96
N VAL A 156 4.49 18.64 6.21
CA VAL A 156 3.76 19.05 5.00
C VAL A 156 2.65 20.04 5.34
N TYR A 157 1.94 19.85 6.45
CA TYR A 157 0.89 20.77 6.89
C TYR A 157 1.43 22.13 7.32
N HIS A 158 2.60 22.16 7.97
CA HIS A 158 3.31 23.42 8.25
C HIS A 158 3.72 24.12 6.95
N MET A 159 4.34 23.39 6.02
CA MET A 159 4.80 23.95 4.74
C MET A 159 3.65 24.55 3.91
N LYS A 160 2.48 23.91 3.95
CA LYS A 160 1.28 24.35 3.21
C LYS A 160 0.43 25.38 3.96
N GLY A 161 0.82 25.79 5.16
CA GLY A 161 0.03 26.70 6.00
C GLY A 161 -1.32 26.13 6.45
N ILE A 162 -1.49 24.80 6.44
CA ILE A 162 -2.69 24.11 6.95
C ILE A 162 -2.73 24.22 8.47
N VAL A 163 -1.57 24.08 9.12
CA VAL A 163 -1.41 24.44 10.53
C VAL A 163 -1.26 25.95 10.62
N LYS A 164 -2.10 26.61 11.42
CA LYS A 164 -2.04 28.05 11.65
C LYS A 164 -0.66 28.45 12.19
N GLY A 165 -0.01 29.39 11.52
CA GLY A 165 1.33 29.86 11.89
C GLY A 165 2.46 28.90 11.54
N GLY A 166 2.19 27.82 10.81
CA GLY A 166 3.22 26.99 10.21
C GLY A 166 3.91 27.69 9.05
N ASP A 167 5.19 27.41 8.89
CA ASP A 167 6.03 27.96 7.83
C ASP A 167 7.08 26.94 7.37
N ALA A 168 7.98 27.35 6.46
CA ALA A 168 9.05 26.50 5.99
C ALA A 168 10.04 26.10 7.11
N THR A 169 10.31 27.00 8.06
CA THR A 169 11.26 26.74 9.16
C THR A 169 10.74 25.63 10.06
N SER A 170 9.48 25.72 10.50
CA SER A 170 8.85 24.68 11.29
C SER A 170 8.71 23.38 10.48
N ALA A 171 8.31 23.46 9.21
CA ALA A 171 8.18 22.29 8.34
C ALA A 171 9.48 21.48 8.23
N TYR A 172 10.62 22.15 7.98
CA TYR A 172 11.92 21.48 7.89
C TYR A 172 12.37 20.85 9.22
N ALA A 173 12.02 21.44 10.36
CA ALA A 173 12.24 20.82 11.67
C ALA A 173 11.42 19.52 11.83
N PHE A 174 10.14 19.53 11.41
CA PHE A 174 9.29 18.33 11.39
C PHE A 174 9.81 17.26 10.42
N PHE A 175 10.26 17.63 9.22
CA PHE A 175 10.86 16.70 8.26
C PHE A 175 12.15 16.07 8.81
N GLN A 176 12.99 16.85 9.48
CA GLN A 176 14.21 16.32 10.12
C GLN A 176 13.84 15.30 11.20
N LYS A 177 12.89 15.64 12.08
CA LYS A 177 12.42 14.73 13.12
C LYS A 177 11.87 13.44 12.51
N ALA A 178 11.09 13.52 11.43
CA ALA A 178 10.55 12.36 10.73
C ALA A 178 11.65 11.49 10.10
N ALA A 179 12.64 12.10 9.46
CA ALA A 179 13.76 11.40 8.84
C ALA A 179 14.64 10.68 9.87
N ASP A 180 14.90 11.34 11.01
CA ASP A 180 15.64 10.77 12.15
C ASP A 180 14.88 9.62 12.83
N MET A 181 13.54 9.65 12.78
CA MET A 181 12.68 8.53 13.23
C MET A 181 12.52 7.42 12.19
N GLY A 182 13.04 7.62 10.98
CA GLY A 182 13.07 6.60 9.95
C GLY A 182 12.05 6.74 8.82
N SER A 183 11.24 7.81 8.76
CA SER A 183 10.27 8.00 7.66
C SER A 183 11.01 8.01 6.32
N PRO A 184 10.75 7.04 5.42
CA PRO A 184 11.47 6.95 4.15
C PRO A 184 11.08 8.09 3.21
N SER A 185 9.86 8.62 3.32
CA SER A 185 9.41 9.82 2.59
C SER A 185 10.21 11.05 3.02
N ALA A 186 10.37 11.28 4.32
CA ALA A 186 11.14 12.41 4.84
C ALA A 186 12.64 12.28 4.53
N GLN A 187 13.21 11.07 4.66
CA GLN A 187 14.59 10.78 4.25
C GLN A 187 14.80 11.05 2.76
N SER A 188 13.88 10.61 1.89
CA SER A 188 13.95 10.89 0.45
C SER A 188 13.88 12.39 0.16
N PHE A 189 12.96 13.11 0.82
CA PHE A 189 12.76 14.53 0.62
C PHE A 189 13.98 15.35 1.04
N LEU A 190 14.49 15.13 2.26
CA LEU A 190 15.69 15.81 2.73
C LEU A 190 16.92 15.38 1.94
N GLY A 191 17.01 14.09 1.57
CA GLY A 191 18.07 13.56 0.72
C GLY A 191 18.21 14.33 -0.60
N ALA A 192 17.08 14.57 -1.28
CA ALA A 192 17.02 15.38 -2.49
C ALA A 192 17.32 16.87 -2.22
N ALA A 193 16.80 17.43 -1.12
CA ALA A 193 17.08 18.83 -0.75
C ALA A 193 18.56 19.08 -0.44
N LEU A 194 19.29 18.07 0.04
CA LEU A 194 20.73 18.15 0.32
C LEU A 194 21.61 17.87 -0.91
N ASP A 195 21.00 17.60 -2.06
CA ASP A 195 21.66 17.26 -3.32
C ASP A 195 22.01 18.49 -4.19
N ALA A 196 22.45 19.58 -3.56
CA ALA A 196 22.82 20.81 -4.25
C ALA A 196 24.33 21.10 -4.22
N GLY A 197 24.81 21.93 -5.14
CA GLY A 197 26.21 22.39 -5.17
C GLY A 197 26.50 23.59 -4.27
N TRP A 198 25.46 24.29 -3.80
CA TRP A 198 25.52 25.42 -2.87
C TRP A 198 24.21 25.54 -2.11
N ASP A 199 24.16 26.39 -1.08
CA ASP A 199 22.95 26.60 -0.28
C ASP A 199 22.04 27.68 -0.85
N ASN A 200 20.74 27.39 -0.89
CA ASN A 200 19.70 28.38 -1.07
C ASN A 200 18.49 28.02 -0.19
N PRO A 201 18.52 28.42 1.10
CA PRO A 201 17.44 28.11 2.04
C PRO A 201 16.08 28.63 1.58
N GLY A 202 16.04 29.77 0.87
CA GLY A 202 14.79 30.35 0.33
C GLY A 202 14.15 29.48 -0.76
N SER A 203 14.94 28.66 -1.45
CA SER A 203 14.45 27.66 -2.42
C SER A 203 14.41 26.24 -1.85
N GLY A 204 14.81 26.06 -0.59
CA GLY A 204 14.73 24.77 0.11
C GLY A 204 15.77 23.74 -0.31
N PHE A 205 17.01 24.16 -0.64
CA PHE A 205 18.10 23.23 -0.93
C PHE A 205 19.44 23.65 -0.30
N TRP A 206 20.30 22.67 -0.05
CA TRP A 206 21.58 22.82 0.66
C TRP A 206 22.66 21.89 0.11
N ALA A 207 23.92 22.28 0.26
CA ALA A 207 25.08 21.53 -0.19
C ALA A 207 25.58 20.56 0.88
N ASN A 208 24.91 19.41 1.01
CA ASN A 208 25.38 18.31 1.87
C ASN A 208 25.16 16.95 1.23
N LEU A 209 25.73 16.78 0.02
CA LEU A 209 25.62 15.56 -0.76
C LEU A 209 25.96 14.27 0.02
N PRO A 210 27.02 14.21 0.86
CA PRO A 210 27.34 12.98 1.59
C PRO A 210 26.21 12.51 2.53
N VAL A 211 25.55 13.45 3.21
CA VAL A 211 24.39 13.13 4.05
C VAL A 211 23.16 12.84 3.18
N GLY A 212 22.95 13.62 2.11
CA GLY A 212 21.84 13.42 1.19
C GLY A 212 21.81 12.02 0.58
N VAL A 213 22.97 11.52 0.12
CA VAL A 213 23.13 10.16 -0.39
C VAL A 213 22.78 9.12 0.66
N LYS A 214 23.27 9.25 1.90
CA LYS A 214 22.94 8.31 2.98
C LYS A 214 21.43 8.26 3.27
N MET A 215 20.75 9.41 3.23
CA MET A 215 19.30 9.48 3.41
C MET A 215 18.54 8.81 2.25
N LEU A 216 18.95 9.06 1.00
CA LEU A 216 18.37 8.42 -0.18
C LEU A 216 18.59 6.89 -0.17
N GLU A 217 19.80 6.43 0.11
CA GLU A 217 20.14 5.01 0.24
C GLU A 217 19.30 4.33 1.33
N CYS A 218 19.13 5.00 2.47
CA CYS A 218 18.28 4.51 3.57
C CYS A 218 16.80 4.37 3.12
N ALA A 219 16.24 5.38 2.45
CA ALA A 219 14.88 5.34 1.94
C ALA A 219 14.67 4.22 0.90
N VAL A 220 15.63 4.02 -0.01
CA VAL A 220 15.62 2.90 -0.97
C VAL A 220 15.66 1.55 -0.25
N GLY A 221 16.52 1.41 0.76
CA GLY A 221 16.62 0.18 1.58
C GLY A 221 15.32 -0.17 2.31
N GLN A 222 14.51 0.83 2.67
CA GLN A 222 13.17 0.65 3.23
C GLN A 222 12.07 0.35 2.19
N GLY A 223 12.43 0.28 0.91
CA GLY A 223 11.51 -0.03 -0.19
C GLY A 223 10.75 1.18 -0.76
N TYR A 224 11.19 2.40 -0.47
CA TYR A 224 10.65 3.63 -1.05
C TYR A 224 11.29 3.91 -2.42
N GLY A 225 10.68 3.33 -3.46
CA GLY A 225 11.26 3.32 -4.81
C GLY A 225 11.49 4.68 -5.43
N ASP A 226 10.72 5.72 -5.07
CA ASP A 226 10.89 7.06 -5.63
C ASP A 226 12.22 7.71 -5.19
N ALA A 227 12.80 7.32 -4.05
CA ALA A 227 14.14 7.77 -3.65
C ALA A 227 15.23 7.28 -4.62
N ALA A 228 15.01 6.15 -5.29
CA ALA A 228 15.96 5.61 -6.26
C ALA A 228 16.07 6.48 -7.52
N HIS A 229 15.06 7.30 -7.81
CA HIS A 229 15.08 8.23 -8.93
C HIS A 229 16.18 9.28 -8.74
N GLU A 230 16.13 10.00 -7.61
CA GLU A 230 17.15 11.00 -7.25
C GLU A 230 18.53 10.36 -7.09
N LEU A 231 18.60 9.21 -6.41
CA LEU A 231 19.86 8.49 -6.22
C LEU A 231 20.48 8.05 -7.55
N GLY A 232 19.65 7.70 -8.54
CA GLY A 232 20.08 7.42 -9.91
C GLY A 232 20.79 8.59 -10.57
N PHE A 233 20.26 9.81 -10.45
CA PHE A 233 20.92 11.01 -10.97
C PHE A 233 22.25 11.27 -10.27
N VAL A 234 22.26 11.19 -8.94
CA VAL A 234 23.49 11.39 -8.15
C VAL A 234 24.58 10.40 -8.56
N TYR A 235 24.25 9.12 -8.67
CA TYR A 235 25.19 8.09 -9.07
C TYR A 235 25.68 8.23 -10.52
N ALA A 236 24.88 8.85 -11.41
CA ALA A 236 25.27 9.07 -12.79
C ALA A 236 26.26 10.23 -12.99
N ARG A 237 26.34 11.18 -12.05
CA ARG A 237 27.13 12.43 -12.20
C ARG A 237 28.60 12.26 -12.58
N PRO A 238 29.37 11.29 -12.05
CA PRO A 238 30.75 11.09 -12.47
C PRO A 238 30.90 10.75 -13.95
N ASN A 239 29.80 10.33 -14.61
CA ASN A 239 29.73 9.98 -16.03
C ASN A 239 30.79 8.97 -16.50
N THR A 240 31.25 8.10 -15.60
CA THR A 240 32.06 6.93 -15.97
C THR A 240 31.14 5.76 -16.34
N PRO A 241 31.63 4.75 -17.07
CA PRO A 241 30.86 3.53 -17.33
C PRO A 241 30.32 2.88 -16.05
N GLU A 242 31.12 2.84 -14.98
CA GLU A 242 30.75 2.26 -13.68
C GLU A 242 29.65 3.08 -12.99
N ALA A 243 29.75 4.41 -13.05
CA ALA A 243 28.75 5.33 -12.53
C ALA A 243 27.40 5.17 -13.25
N ARG A 244 27.42 5.09 -14.58
CA ARG A 244 26.21 4.83 -15.39
C ARG A 244 25.59 3.47 -15.09
N LEU A 245 26.40 2.42 -14.95
CA LEU A 245 25.91 1.09 -14.56
C LEU A 245 25.31 1.09 -13.14
N ARG A 246 25.92 1.80 -12.19
CA ARG A 246 25.40 1.96 -10.83
C ARG A 246 24.05 2.69 -10.83
N ALA A 247 23.94 3.75 -11.61
CA ALA A 247 22.69 4.49 -11.80
C ALA A 247 21.59 3.61 -12.42
N LEU A 248 21.89 2.85 -13.48
CA LEU A 248 20.94 1.92 -14.10
C LEU A 248 20.41 0.89 -13.11
N ARG A 249 21.29 0.32 -12.27
CA ARG A 249 20.91 -0.66 -11.25
C ARG A 249 19.97 -0.08 -10.22
N VAL A 250 20.33 1.06 -9.62
CA VAL A 250 19.49 1.65 -8.57
C VAL A 250 18.14 2.10 -9.12
N LEU A 251 18.09 2.68 -10.33
CA LEU A 251 16.83 3.03 -10.99
C LEU A 251 15.97 1.80 -11.27
N HIS A 252 16.59 0.70 -11.74
CA HIS A 252 15.88 -0.55 -11.99
C HIS A 252 15.31 -1.16 -10.72
N ASP A 253 16.08 -1.12 -9.61
CA ASP A 253 15.58 -1.52 -8.30
C ASP A 253 14.46 -0.58 -7.81
N GLY A 254 14.52 0.72 -8.13
CA GLY A 254 13.41 1.65 -7.96
C GLY A 254 12.13 1.19 -8.65
N VAL A 255 12.22 0.62 -9.85
CA VAL A 255 11.05 0.02 -10.55
C VAL A 255 10.56 -1.24 -9.84
N LYS A 256 11.45 -2.10 -9.35
CA LYS A 256 11.07 -3.26 -8.49
C LYS A 256 10.32 -2.81 -7.25
N LEU A 257 10.72 -1.67 -6.69
CA LEU A 257 10.09 -1.01 -5.56
C LEU A 257 8.85 -0.18 -5.93
N GLY A 258 8.38 -0.25 -7.17
CA GLY A 258 7.12 0.34 -7.61
C GLY A 258 7.20 1.81 -8.05
N SER A 259 8.39 2.34 -8.33
CA SER A 259 8.54 3.71 -8.82
C SER A 259 8.23 3.83 -10.31
N GLY A 260 7.09 4.47 -10.62
CA GLY A 260 6.76 4.87 -11.99
C GLY A 260 7.70 5.95 -12.54
N GLN A 261 8.34 6.75 -11.68
CA GLN A 261 9.31 7.77 -12.09
C GLN A 261 10.60 7.12 -12.62
N CYS A 262 11.15 6.16 -11.88
CA CYS A 262 12.31 5.37 -12.32
C CYS A 262 12.01 4.65 -13.64
N ALA A 263 10.83 4.04 -13.77
CA ALA A 263 10.43 3.35 -14.99
C ALA A 263 10.34 4.31 -16.18
N ASN A 264 9.74 5.49 -15.98
CA ASN A 264 9.63 6.50 -17.04
C ASN A 264 11.02 6.97 -17.49
N TYR A 265 11.88 7.31 -16.53
CA TYR A 265 13.23 7.78 -16.81
C TYR A 265 14.05 6.72 -17.55
N LEU A 266 14.05 5.46 -17.09
CA LEU A 266 14.71 4.36 -17.79
C LEU A 266 14.15 4.14 -19.19
N GLY A 267 12.83 4.27 -19.37
CA GLY A 267 12.21 4.26 -20.70
C GLY A 267 12.84 5.28 -21.64
N SER A 268 12.93 6.54 -21.20
CA SER A 268 13.58 7.62 -21.96
C SER A 268 15.06 7.36 -22.20
N GLN A 269 15.78 6.84 -21.20
CA GLN A 269 17.19 6.46 -21.36
C GLN A 269 17.34 5.42 -22.46
N PHE A 270 16.64 4.28 -22.40
CA PHE A 270 16.76 3.24 -23.43
C PHE A 270 16.24 3.65 -24.83
N ARG A 271 15.32 4.61 -24.91
CA ARG A 271 14.91 5.20 -26.20
C ARG A 271 16.00 6.06 -26.84
N GLY A 272 17.02 6.43 -26.05
CA GLY A 272 18.12 7.30 -26.48
C GLY A 272 17.84 8.79 -26.25
N MET A 273 16.85 9.14 -25.42
CA MET A 273 16.39 10.53 -25.26
C MET A 273 16.02 11.20 -26.61
N ASP A 274 15.53 10.39 -27.56
CA ASP A 274 15.27 10.76 -28.96
C ASP A 274 16.49 11.31 -29.73
N LEU A 275 17.71 10.98 -29.26
CA LEU A 275 18.97 11.28 -29.93
C LEU A 275 19.35 10.18 -30.94
N THR A 276 20.20 10.53 -31.91
CA THR A 276 20.70 9.61 -32.94
C THR A 276 21.86 8.73 -32.47
N GLU A 277 22.56 9.13 -31.40
CA GLU A 277 23.71 8.41 -30.83
C GLU A 277 23.53 8.24 -29.31
N GLY A 278 23.93 7.06 -28.79
CA GLY A 278 23.58 6.57 -27.46
C GLY A 278 24.39 7.17 -26.29
N GLU A 279 24.36 8.48 -26.09
CA GLU A 279 24.97 9.14 -24.91
C GLU A 279 24.14 9.02 -23.62
N ASN A 280 23.20 8.06 -23.59
CA ASN A 280 22.33 7.76 -22.46
C ASN A 280 23.05 6.91 -21.39
N LEU A 281 22.36 6.64 -20.27
CA LEU A 281 22.89 5.75 -19.22
C LEU A 281 23.25 4.35 -19.74
N ALA A 282 22.55 3.85 -20.75
CA ALA A 282 22.79 2.53 -21.34
C ALA A 282 24.01 2.46 -22.26
N GLY A 283 24.45 3.58 -22.82
CA GLY A 283 25.48 3.66 -23.86
C GLY A 283 25.01 3.22 -25.26
N TYR A 284 23.72 2.90 -25.43
CA TYR A 284 23.12 2.46 -26.70
C TYR A 284 21.58 2.55 -26.66
N ILE A 285 20.93 2.42 -27.82
CA ILE A 285 19.47 2.46 -27.95
C ILE A 285 18.88 1.04 -27.90
N ASP A 286 17.86 0.84 -27.05
CA ASP A 286 17.08 -0.40 -26.91
C ASP A 286 15.58 -0.05 -26.84
N LYS A 287 14.96 0.15 -28.01
CA LYS A 287 13.55 0.58 -28.09
C LYS A 287 12.59 -0.43 -27.47
N ALA A 288 12.85 -1.73 -27.62
CA ALA A 288 11.99 -2.77 -27.04
C ALA A 288 11.98 -2.73 -25.51
N ARG A 289 13.14 -2.45 -24.89
CA ARG A 289 13.27 -2.28 -23.45
C ARG A 289 12.65 -0.97 -22.99
N ALA A 290 12.88 0.10 -23.74
CA ALA A 290 12.26 1.40 -23.50
C ALA A 290 10.73 1.28 -23.42
N ASP A 291 10.12 0.56 -24.36
CA ASP A 291 8.67 0.37 -24.43
C ASP A 291 8.15 -0.39 -23.20
N ARG A 292 8.82 -1.47 -22.75
CA ARG A 292 8.43 -2.19 -21.52
C ARG A 292 8.49 -1.30 -20.28
N TYR A 293 9.55 -0.50 -20.14
CA TYR A 293 9.65 0.46 -19.05
C TYR A 293 8.57 1.54 -19.11
N THR A 294 8.25 2.08 -20.29
CA THR A 294 7.16 3.05 -20.48
C THR A 294 5.82 2.45 -20.03
N LYS A 295 5.49 1.23 -20.47
CA LYS A 295 4.25 0.55 -20.08
C LYS A 295 4.16 0.28 -18.57
N LEU A 296 5.27 -0.13 -17.96
CA LEU A 296 5.35 -0.27 -16.50
C LEU A 296 5.17 1.07 -15.78
N SER A 297 5.79 2.13 -16.28
CA SER A 297 5.64 3.47 -15.71
C SER A 297 4.17 3.89 -15.63
N ASP A 298 3.42 3.71 -16.72
CA ASP A 298 2.03 4.12 -16.80
C ASP A 298 1.20 3.45 -15.70
N ILE A 299 1.43 2.17 -15.43
CA ILE A 299 0.69 1.43 -14.41
C ILE A 299 1.20 1.73 -13.00
N LEU A 300 2.51 1.73 -12.78
CA LEU A 300 3.10 2.04 -11.47
C LEU A 300 2.73 3.45 -10.99
N LYS A 301 2.48 4.39 -11.91
CA LYS A 301 1.95 5.72 -11.58
C LYS A 301 0.60 5.62 -10.86
N TRP A 302 -0.31 4.74 -11.28
CA TRP A 302 -1.63 4.59 -10.65
C TRP A 302 -1.59 3.96 -9.27
N TYR A 303 -0.70 3.00 -9.04
CA TYR A 303 -0.62 2.27 -7.78
C TYR A 303 0.17 3.02 -6.68
N GLU A 304 0.69 4.22 -6.95
CA GLU A 304 1.38 5.08 -5.95
C GLU A 304 2.49 4.34 -5.15
N GLY A 305 3.19 3.38 -5.77
CA GLY A 305 4.23 2.60 -5.12
C GLY A 305 3.74 1.44 -4.23
N THR A 306 2.43 1.15 -4.20
CA THR A 306 1.87 -0.05 -3.53
C THR A 306 2.13 -1.32 -4.33
N LEU A 307 2.10 -1.25 -5.66
CA LEU A 307 2.44 -2.36 -6.54
C LEU A 307 3.97 -2.50 -6.61
N LYS A 308 4.49 -3.57 -6.02
CA LYS A 308 5.91 -3.97 -6.09
C LYS A 308 6.11 -5.05 -7.15
N LEU A 309 7.26 -5.01 -7.81
CA LEU A 309 7.63 -5.91 -8.91
C LEU A 309 8.96 -6.63 -8.60
N PRO A 310 9.03 -7.44 -7.53
CA PRO A 310 10.29 -8.07 -7.10
C PRO A 310 10.87 -9.05 -8.12
N ASN A 311 10.06 -9.58 -9.04
CA ASN A 311 10.49 -10.49 -10.11
C ASN A 311 10.72 -9.76 -11.45
N LEU A 312 10.92 -8.44 -11.46
CA LEU A 312 11.07 -7.65 -12.68
C LEU A 312 12.15 -8.20 -13.63
N ASP A 313 13.26 -8.72 -13.10
CA ASP A 313 14.35 -9.30 -13.89
C ASP A 313 13.90 -10.49 -14.77
N LYS A 314 12.81 -11.19 -14.42
CA LYS A 314 12.28 -12.30 -15.23
C LYS A 314 11.65 -11.86 -16.54
N VAL A 315 11.20 -10.60 -16.60
CA VAL A 315 10.52 -10.02 -17.78
C VAL A 315 11.29 -8.86 -18.39
N LEU A 316 12.18 -8.23 -17.63
CA LEU A 316 12.90 -7.02 -18.00
C LEU A 316 14.31 -6.98 -17.40
N PRO A 317 15.16 -8.02 -17.61
CA PRO A 317 16.50 -8.07 -17.00
C PRO A 317 17.39 -6.96 -17.55
N LEU A 318 18.23 -6.33 -16.72
CA LEU A 318 19.17 -5.32 -17.19
C LEU A 318 20.14 -5.88 -18.26
N PRO A 319 20.64 -5.03 -19.17
CA PRO A 319 21.72 -5.38 -20.08
C PRO A 319 22.94 -5.97 -19.36
N PRO A 320 23.69 -6.90 -19.99
CA PRO A 320 23.59 -7.29 -21.40
C PRO A 320 22.55 -8.40 -21.69
N ALA A 321 21.74 -8.81 -20.71
CA ALA A 321 20.79 -9.90 -20.91
C ALA A 321 19.72 -9.55 -21.97
N PRO A 322 19.43 -10.45 -22.92
CA PRO A 322 18.39 -10.22 -23.92
C PRO A 322 17.00 -10.21 -23.27
N LEU A 323 16.06 -9.49 -23.87
CA LEU A 323 14.67 -9.48 -23.42
C LEU A 323 13.99 -10.85 -23.67
N PRO A 324 13.31 -11.42 -22.66
CA PRO A 324 12.43 -12.57 -22.86
C PRO A 324 11.32 -12.24 -23.86
N LYS A 325 10.78 -13.23 -24.59
CA LYS A 325 9.61 -13.01 -25.46
C LYS A 325 8.43 -12.48 -24.65
N TRP A 326 7.67 -11.58 -25.25
CA TRP A 326 6.50 -10.95 -24.65
C TRP A 326 5.46 -10.74 -25.76
N ASP A 327 4.20 -10.97 -25.43
CA ASP A 327 3.04 -10.88 -26.33
C ASP A 327 2.55 -9.44 -26.57
N GLY A 328 3.10 -8.47 -25.83
CA GLY A 328 2.69 -7.07 -25.89
C GLY A 328 1.59 -6.70 -24.88
N ASP A 329 1.06 -7.67 -24.12
CA ASP A 329 0.08 -7.42 -23.07
C ASP A 329 0.78 -6.98 -21.78
N VAL A 330 0.48 -5.77 -21.32
CA VAL A 330 1.10 -5.22 -20.10
C VAL A 330 0.71 -6.01 -18.86
N GLN A 331 -0.47 -6.63 -18.85
CA GLN A 331 -0.94 -7.41 -17.71
C GLN A 331 -0.09 -8.67 -17.50
N THR A 332 0.28 -9.37 -18.59
CA THR A 332 1.17 -10.55 -18.51
C THR A 332 2.56 -10.18 -17.99
N LEU A 333 3.06 -9.00 -18.36
CA LEU A 333 4.33 -8.47 -17.87
C LEU A 333 4.27 -8.19 -16.36
N ILE A 334 3.19 -7.57 -15.88
CA ILE A 334 2.98 -7.28 -14.46
C ILE A 334 2.84 -8.57 -13.67
N ASP A 335 2.00 -9.51 -14.12
CA ASP A 335 1.71 -10.71 -13.36
C ASP A 335 2.94 -11.62 -13.23
N ALA A 336 3.81 -11.64 -14.24
CA ALA A 336 5.10 -12.32 -14.16
C ALA A 336 6.14 -11.58 -13.29
N ALA A 337 6.03 -10.25 -13.16
CA ALA A 337 6.94 -9.42 -12.36
C ALA A 337 6.52 -9.25 -10.89
N LYS A 338 5.24 -9.47 -10.56
CA LYS A 338 4.74 -9.54 -9.18
C LYS A 338 5.42 -10.66 -8.42
N ALA A 339 5.36 -10.61 -7.08
CA ALA A 339 5.72 -11.76 -6.27
C ALA A 339 4.89 -12.96 -6.72
N VAL A 340 5.54 -14.10 -6.95
CA VAL A 340 4.82 -15.37 -7.08
C VAL A 340 4.31 -15.65 -5.69
N THR A 341 3.08 -15.27 -5.38
CA THR A 341 2.36 -15.94 -4.32
C THR A 341 2.21 -17.37 -4.85
N PRO A 342 2.87 -18.39 -4.27
CA PRO A 342 2.40 -19.73 -4.55
C PRO A 342 0.89 -19.73 -4.29
N PRO A 343 0.06 -20.49 -5.06
CA PRO A 343 -1.28 -20.80 -4.57
C PRO A 343 -1.11 -21.19 -3.11
N PRO A 344 -2.00 -20.74 -2.19
CA PRO A 344 -1.88 -21.09 -0.78
C PRO A 344 -1.63 -22.58 -0.79
N THR A 345 -0.41 -22.95 -0.42
CA THR A 345 -0.05 -24.35 -0.36
C THR A 345 -1.07 -24.83 0.64
N SER A 346 -2.03 -25.68 0.20
CA SER A 346 -2.85 -26.44 1.16
C SER A 346 -1.86 -26.88 2.20
N PRO A 347 -2.04 -26.48 3.48
CA PRO A 347 -0.94 -26.32 4.41
C PRO A 347 -0.09 -27.57 4.34
N ALA A 348 1.01 -27.48 3.59
CA ALA A 348 2.08 -28.43 3.69
C ALA A 348 2.60 -28.07 5.06
N HIS A 349 2.15 -28.82 6.06
CA HIS A 349 2.63 -28.73 7.43
C HIS A 349 4.13 -28.44 7.33
N PRO A 350 4.58 -27.22 7.68
CA PRO A 350 5.96 -27.07 8.05
C PRO A 350 6.07 -28.03 9.22
N SER A 351 6.89 -29.08 9.06
CA SER A 351 7.30 -29.94 10.16
C SER A 351 7.52 -29.02 11.35
N GLN A 352 6.73 -29.21 12.39
CA GLN A 352 6.76 -28.40 13.60
C GLN A 352 8.22 -28.21 13.98
N SER A 353 8.75 -27.03 13.71
CA SER A 353 10.07 -26.70 14.19
C SER A 353 10.01 -26.79 15.72
N GLU A 354 11.12 -27.21 16.30
CA GLU A 354 11.30 -27.58 17.70
C GLU A 354 10.61 -26.70 18.77
N PRO A 355 10.32 -25.39 18.56
CA PRO A 355 9.57 -24.60 19.54
C PRO A 355 8.14 -25.09 19.82
N HIS A 356 7.42 -25.63 18.84
CA HIS A 356 5.99 -25.96 19.00
C HIS A 356 5.78 -27.24 19.83
N ALA A 357 6.58 -28.27 19.56
CA ALA A 357 6.57 -29.51 20.34
C ALA A 357 7.00 -29.28 21.80
N ALA A 358 7.93 -28.34 22.04
CA ALA A 358 8.34 -27.94 23.38
C ALA A 358 7.20 -27.25 24.15
N LEU A 359 6.40 -26.40 23.49
CA LEU A 359 5.30 -25.67 24.11
C LEU A 359 4.07 -26.56 24.39
N THR A 360 3.78 -27.54 23.52
CA THR A 360 2.73 -28.54 23.79
C THR A 360 3.13 -29.48 24.92
N LYS A 361 4.41 -29.92 24.99
CA LYS A 361 4.93 -30.72 26.11
C LYS A 361 4.97 -29.95 27.43
N ALA A 362 5.12 -28.63 27.37
CA ALA A 362 5.05 -27.73 28.53
C ALA A 362 3.60 -27.39 28.96
N GLY A 363 2.57 -27.91 28.27
CA GLY A 363 1.16 -27.66 28.63
C GLY A 363 0.66 -26.24 28.33
N LEU A 364 1.43 -25.45 27.57
CA LEU A 364 1.14 -24.04 27.27
C LEU A 364 0.27 -23.86 26.00
N LEU A 365 0.04 -24.93 25.25
CA LEU A 365 -0.82 -24.94 24.06
C LEU A 365 -1.76 -26.16 24.09
N ARG A 366 -3.07 -25.94 23.89
CA ARG A 366 -4.08 -27.00 23.75
C ARG A 366 -4.24 -27.36 22.28
N GLN A 367 -4.06 -28.63 21.95
CA GLN A 367 -4.31 -29.14 20.60
C GLN A 367 -5.82 -29.25 20.37
N LEU A 368 -6.34 -28.52 19.39
CA LEU A 368 -7.72 -28.69 18.90
C LEU A 368 -7.70 -29.77 17.82
N ALA A 369 -8.67 -30.68 17.85
CA ALA A 369 -8.82 -31.71 16.83
C ALA A 369 -9.06 -31.06 15.45
N ASP A 370 -8.44 -31.62 14.41
CA ASP A 370 -8.65 -31.17 13.04
C ASP A 370 -10.13 -31.22 12.67
N ARG A 371 -10.60 -30.17 12.00
CA ARG A 371 -11.97 -30.13 11.48
C ARG A 371 -12.10 -31.19 10.38
N PRO A 372 -13.14 -32.04 10.41
CA PRO A 372 -13.39 -32.97 9.31
C PRO A 372 -13.60 -32.21 8.00
N GLU A 373 -13.13 -32.78 6.89
CA GLU A 373 -13.33 -32.17 5.57
C GLU A 373 -14.83 -31.98 5.28
N PRO A 374 -15.22 -30.85 4.68
CA PRO A 374 -16.62 -30.58 4.41
C PRO A 374 -17.17 -31.56 3.37
N LEU A 375 -18.36 -32.10 3.63
CA LEU A 375 -19.04 -33.02 2.72
C LEU A 375 -19.32 -32.35 1.37
N ARG A 376 -18.93 -33.01 0.27
CA ARG A 376 -19.09 -32.50 -1.10
C ARG A 376 -19.85 -33.50 -1.96
N CYS A 377 -20.70 -32.98 -2.86
CA CYS A 377 -21.46 -33.79 -3.81
C CYS A 377 -21.46 -33.15 -5.22
N ASN A 378 -21.60 -33.96 -6.26
CA ASN A 378 -21.81 -33.48 -7.63
C ASN A 378 -23.31 -33.21 -7.84
N GLY A 379 -23.66 -32.11 -8.51
CA GLY A 379 -25.05 -31.70 -8.73
C GLY A 379 -25.89 -32.67 -9.57
N GLY A 380 -25.25 -33.58 -10.31
CA GLY A 380 -25.92 -34.68 -11.01
C GLY A 380 -26.30 -35.88 -10.13
N LEU A 381 -25.90 -35.88 -8.85
CA LEU A 381 -26.23 -36.93 -7.88
C LEU A 381 -27.30 -36.45 -6.89
N LYS A 382 -27.94 -37.41 -6.20
CA LYS A 382 -28.88 -37.11 -5.12
C LYS A 382 -28.15 -36.57 -3.90
N CYS A 383 -28.81 -35.69 -3.17
CA CYS A 383 -28.27 -35.06 -1.97
C CYS A 383 -28.02 -36.10 -0.86
N PRO A 384 -26.78 -36.28 -0.38
CA PRO A 384 -26.46 -37.32 0.60
C PRO A 384 -26.91 -36.97 2.02
N GLN A 385 -27.21 -35.70 2.31
CA GLN A 385 -27.55 -35.22 3.65
C GLN A 385 -28.38 -33.93 3.62
N SER A 386 -29.44 -33.87 4.43
CA SER A 386 -30.25 -32.66 4.56
C SER A 386 -29.43 -31.50 5.13
N GLY A 387 -29.56 -30.31 4.54
CA GLY A 387 -28.93 -29.11 5.08
C GLY A 387 -28.77 -28.01 4.04
N ILE A 388 -28.03 -26.98 4.40
CA ILE A 388 -27.64 -25.87 3.52
C ILE A 388 -26.40 -26.31 2.75
N TRP A 389 -26.48 -26.17 1.44
CA TRP A 389 -25.40 -26.48 0.51
C TRP A 389 -25.05 -25.24 -0.31
N GLU A 390 -23.75 -25.02 -0.55
CA GLU A 390 -23.25 -23.99 -1.47
C GLU A 390 -22.92 -24.62 -2.82
N ALA A 391 -23.43 -24.03 -3.91
CA ALA A 391 -23.15 -24.47 -5.28
C ALA A 391 -22.00 -23.68 -5.90
N ARG A 392 -21.04 -24.37 -6.52
CA ARG A 392 -19.97 -23.76 -7.32
C ARG A 392 -19.67 -24.58 -8.57
N VAL A 393 -19.33 -23.90 -9.66
CA VAL A 393 -18.69 -24.51 -10.85
C VAL A 393 -17.18 -24.33 -10.79
N ALA A 394 -16.45 -25.06 -11.63
CA ALA A 394 -15.01 -24.88 -11.78
C ALA A 394 -14.65 -23.43 -12.15
N ALA A 395 -13.52 -22.92 -11.67
CA ALA A 395 -13.11 -21.54 -11.92
C ALA A 395 -12.94 -21.21 -13.42
N ALA A 396 -12.62 -22.21 -14.23
CA ALA A 396 -12.49 -22.07 -15.69
C ALA A 396 -13.84 -22.11 -16.45
N HIS A 397 -14.96 -22.36 -15.77
CA HIS A 397 -16.28 -22.40 -16.41
C HIS A 397 -16.64 -20.97 -16.90
N PRO A 398 -17.14 -20.77 -18.13
CA PRO A 398 -17.42 -19.44 -18.68
C PRO A 398 -18.38 -18.58 -17.82
N LEU A 399 -19.27 -19.25 -17.09
CA LEU A 399 -20.23 -18.62 -16.17
C LEU A 399 -19.78 -18.60 -14.69
N ALA A 400 -18.52 -18.94 -14.39
CA ALA A 400 -18.03 -19.04 -13.01
C ALA A 400 -18.15 -17.72 -12.23
N ALA A 401 -17.85 -16.58 -12.86
CA ALA A 401 -17.98 -15.26 -12.22
C ALA A 401 -19.44 -14.92 -11.86
N LEU A 402 -20.41 -15.40 -12.65
CA LEU A 402 -21.83 -15.16 -12.43
C LEU A 402 -22.44 -16.17 -11.43
N TYR A 403 -21.93 -17.41 -11.42
CA TYR A 403 -22.50 -18.51 -10.66
C TYR A 403 -21.83 -18.73 -9.29
N ASN A 404 -20.52 -18.51 -9.15
CA ASN A 404 -19.77 -18.75 -7.89
C ASN A 404 -19.91 -17.60 -6.89
N ARG A 405 -21.14 -17.17 -6.62
CA ARG A 405 -21.45 -16.11 -5.66
C ARG A 405 -21.80 -16.71 -4.30
N TRP A 406 -21.46 -16.00 -3.24
CA TRP A 406 -21.65 -16.43 -1.85
C TRP A 406 -23.13 -16.65 -1.46
N ASP A 407 -24.05 -16.04 -2.20
CA ASP A 407 -25.50 -16.10 -2.00
C ASP A 407 -26.15 -17.30 -2.71
N ARG A 408 -25.38 -18.14 -3.42
CA ARG A 408 -25.87 -19.35 -4.11
C ARG A 408 -25.90 -20.57 -3.18
N GLN A 409 -26.66 -20.42 -2.11
CA GLN A 409 -26.92 -21.48 -1.14
C GLN A 409 -28.35 -21.99 -1.29
N ALA A 410 -28.54 -23.29 -1.10
CA ALA A 410 -29.86 -23.91 -1.10
C ALA A 410 -29.97 -24.90 0.06
N PHE A 411 -31.11 -24.89 0.75
CA PHE A 411 -31.46 -26.00 1.61
C PHE A 411 -31.94 -27.16 0.72
N VAL A 412 -31.33 -28.33 0.87
CA VAL A 412 -31.66 -29.52 0.08
C VAL A 412 -31.82 -30.69 1.03
N GLU A 413 -32.96 -31.39 0.93
CA GLU A 413 -33.23 -32.58 1.73
C GLU A 413 -32.46 -33.79 1.21
N LYS A 414 -32.16 -34.74 2.10
CA LYS A 414 -31.53 -36.01 1.74
C LYS A 414 -32.36 -36.75 0.67
N GLU A 415 -31.69 -37.35 -0.30
CA GLU A 415 -32.25 -38.01 -1.50
C GLU A 415 -32.96 -37.07 -2.50
N ALA A 416 -33.10 -35.78 -2.20
CA ALA A 416 -33.61 -34.80 -3.16
C ALA A 416 -32.58 -34.49 -4.24
N SER A 417 -33.04 -34.04 -5.41
CA SER A 417 -32.16 -33.50 -6.44
C SER A 417 -31.73 -32.08 -6.06
N PHE A 418 -30.47 -31.73 -6.35
CA PHE A 418 -30.02 -30.35 -6.21
C PHE A 418 -30.73 -29.42 -7.22
N PRO A 419 -30.89 -28.12 -6.90
CA PRO A 419 -31.44 -27.14 -7.83
C PRO A 419 -30.68 -27.09 -9.16
N ASP A 420 -31.42 -27.16 -10.27
CA ASP A 420 -30.85 -27.09 -11.62
C ASP A 420 -30.61 -25.61 -12.02
N PRO A 421 -29.37 -25.21 -12.34
CA PRO A 421 -29.05 -23.84 -12.76
C PRO A 421 -29.88 -23.35 -13.95
N ARG A 422 -30.29 -24.25 -14.85
CA ARG A 422 -31.04 -23.91 -16.07
C ARG A 422 -32.42 -23.38 -15.78
N GLN A 423 -33.00 -23.71 -14.63
CA GLN A 423 -34.27 -23.13 -14.17
C GLN A 423 -34.16 -21.63 -13.85
N GLN A 424 -32.94 -21.12 -13.71
CA GLN A 424 -32.65 -19.69 -13.48
C GLN A 424 -32.04 -19.02 -14.72
N HIS A 425 -32.28 -19.59 -15.91
CA HIS A 425 -31.76 -19.12 -17.20
C HIS A 425 -30.22 -19.08 -17.29
N LEU A 426 -29.55 -19.94 -16.53
CA LEU A 426 -28.11 -20.12 -16.59
C LEU A 426 -27.81 -21.43 -17.32
N ASP A 427 -27.17 -21.34 -18.48
CA ASP A 427 -26.78 -22.51 -19.28
C ASP A 427 -25.57 -23.22 -18.66
N ILE A 428 -25.81 -23.87 -17.51
CA ILE A 428 -24.83 -24.64 -16.74
C ILE A 428 -25.42 -26.04 -16.52
N SER A 429 -24.67 -27.08 -16.90
CA SER A 429 -25.08 -28.45 -16.63
C SER A 429 -25.02 -28.73 -15.12
N ALA A 430 -26.02 -29.44 -14.59
CA ALA A 430 -26.02 -29.87 -13.19
C ALA A 430 -24.79 -30.73 -12.84
N HIS A 431 -24.18 -31.42 -13.82
CA HIS A 431 -22.97 -32.21 -13.64
C HIS A 431 -21.69 -31.38 -13.43
N ASP A 432 -21.71 -30.12 -13.88
CA ASP A 432 -20.58 -29.20 -13.74
C ASP A 432 -20.60 -28.45 -12.39
N VAL A 433 -21.69 -28.60 -11.63
CA VAL A 433 -21.87 -27.99 -10.32
C VAL A 433 -21.39 -28.93 -9.22
N ARG A 434 -20.55 -28.41 -8.33
CA ARG A 434 -20.14 -29.03 -7.08
C ARG A 434 -20.83 -28.35 -5.92
N TRP A 435 -21.49 -29.15 -5.10
CA TRP A 435 -22.17 -28.70 -3.88
C TRP A 435 -21.32 -29.02 -2.65
N THR A 436 -21.17 -28.06 -1.74
CA THR A 436 -20.47 -28.23 -0.46
C THR A 436 -21.44 -28.01 0.70
N TRP A 437 -21.53 -28.97 1.62
CA TRP A 437 -22.44 -28.88 2.77
C TRP A 437 -21.90 -27.89 3.80
N LEU A 438 -22.76 -26.96 4.21
CA LEU A 438 -22.43 -25.89 5.17
C LEU A 438 -22.98 -26.15 6.58
N GLY A 439 -23.94 -27.06 6.73
CA GLY A 439 -24.60 -27.33 8.00
C GLY A 439 -26.10 -27.57 7.85
N SER A 440 -26.76 -27.99 8.93
CA SER A 440 -28.22 -28.04 9.01
C SER A 440 -28.74 -26.97 9.98
N PRO A 441 -29.70 -26.11 9.58
CA PRO A 441 -30.25 -25.08 10.44
C PRO A 441 -30.96 -25.62 11.69
N ASN A 442 -31.31 -26.92 11.71
CA ASN A 442 -31.99 -27.58 12.83
C ASN A 442 -31.08 -28.52 13.65
N GLN A 443 -29.78 -28.59 13.37
CA GLN A 443 -28.84 -29.25 14.27
C GLN A 443 -28.46 -28.26 15.38
N LEU A 444 -29.13 -28.36 16.52
CA LEU A 444 -28.60 -27.85 17.78
C LEU A 444 -27.20 -28.45 17.92
N ARG A 445 -26.17 -27.60 17.96
CA ARG A 445 -24.84 -28.03 18.42
C ARG A 445 -25.07 -28.56 19.82
N VAL A 446 -25.04 -29.87 19.99
CA VAL A 446 -24.88 -30.46 21.32
C VAL A 446 -23.57 -29.87 21.83
N ALA A 447 -23.68 -29.02 22.84
CA ALA A 447 -22.54 -28.49 23.54
C ALA A 447 -21.76 -29.71 24.05
N ASP A 448 -20.50 -29.84 23.64
CA ASP A 448 -19.55 -30.65 24.37
C ASP A 448 -19.39 -29.99 25.74
N VAL A 449 -20.20 -30.47 26.68
CA VAL A 449 -20.08 -30.29 28.12
C VAL A 449 -18.68 -30.77 28.49
N TYR A 450 -17.76 -29.83 28.72
CA TYR A 450 -16.58 -30.14 29.52
C TYR A 450 -16.99 -29.97 30.98
N ASP A 451 -17.22 -31.12 31.62
CA ASP A 451 -17.32 -31.26 33.06
C ASP A 451 -16.20 -30.47 33.75
N ILE A 452 -16.60 -29.51 34.58
CA ILE A 452 -15.74 -28.94 35.62
C ILE A 452 -15.86 -29.90 36.80
N ALA A 453 -14.90 -30.82 36.92
CA ALA A 453 -14.65 -31.48 38.20
C ALA A 453 -13.69 -30.61 39.01
N LEU A 454 -14.13 -30.29 40.23
CA LEU A 454 -13.44 -29.53 41.28
C LEU A 454 -12.05 -30.08 41.64
#